data_AF-A0A6C0IGN9-F1
#
_entry.id   AF-A0A6C0IGN9-F1
#
_cell.length_a   1.000
_cell.length_b   1.000
_cell.length_c   1.000
_cell.angle_alpha   90.00
_cell.angle_beta   90.00
_cell.angle_gamma   90.00
#
_symmetry.space_group_name_H-M   'P 1'
#
loop_
_entity.id
_entity.type
_entity.pdbx_description
1 polymer ?
#
loop_
_entity_poly.entity_id
_entity_poly.type
_entity_poly.pdbx_seq_one_letter_code
_entity_poly.pdbx_strand_id
1 'polypeptide(L)'
;MLIHHIRYGERIGIHRNFWSGAYSVMRVAGSIENFVFRFLQGLKESVSFVVPISDGIGEWTQALPMVESAPRPILSVLATRFDIQPHPLLLLPLDDDIFSRGLLPVLSDIPRPSWEERIPKVFWRGVCSGGYPSVRSRTVEKLIHSEHNVRLIHADWMPKKPIPLEHYGHSCGLDEHFQYKYILILDGNHIASNHMWVFGSGAVPIMITHPGNDYWFRRFIVPMVHYVPIEYHDLSDLEEKIKWLQEHDFEAKNIMNNAMHLAETVFSPEFQQQYLRDEMQRIVRQHYETL
;
A
#
# COMPACT_ATOMS: atom_id res chain seq x y z
N MET A 1 -7.98 -7.30 -37.32
CA MET A 1 -6.59 -6.85 -37.28
C MET A 1 -6.59 -5.56 -36.48
N LEU A 2 -6.18 -5.57 -35.21
CA LEU A 2 -5.96 -4.33 -34.45
C LEU A 2 -4.92 -4.62 -33.36
N ILE A 3 -3.70 -4.23 -33.68
CA ILE A 3 -2.58 -4.10 -32.77
C ILE A 3 -2.91 -2.91 -31.88
N HIS A 4 -3.20 -3.14 -30.61
CA HIS A 4 -3.44 -2.08 -29.64
C HIS A 4 -2.07 -1.55 -29.15
N HIS A 5 -1.73 -0.33 -29.53
CA HIS A 5 -0.54 0.35 -29.03
C HIS A 5 -0.72 0.67 -27.54
N ILE A 6 -0.16 -0.17 -26.69
CA ILE A 6 0.13 0.15 -25.30
C ILE A 6 1.42 0.95 -25.33
N ARG A 7 1.36 2.24 -24.97
CA ARG A 7 2.59 3.00 -24.72
C ARG A 7 2.92 2.86 -23.24
N TYR A 8 3.86 1.95 -22.95
CA TYR A 8 4.59 1.99 -21.70
C TYR A 8 5.39 3.30 -21.67
N GLY A 9 5.39 4.01 -20.54
CA GLY A 9 6.29 5.16 -20.37
C GLY A 9 7.73 4.72 -20.64
N GLU A 10 8.44 5.41 -21.54
CA GLU A 10 9.80 5.03 -21.92
C GLU A 10 10.79 5.30 -20.78
N ARG A 11 11.35 4.24 -20.17
CA ARG A 11 12.81 3.96 -20.20
C ARG A 11 13.23 2.65 -19.52
N ILE A 12 13.95 1.85 -20.30
CA ILE A 12 15.29 1.29 -20.03
C ILE A 12 15.58 0.84 -18.59
N GLY A 13 15.48 -0.46 -18.33
CA GLY A 13 16.12 -1.09 -17.16
C GLY A 13 15.40 -2.36 -16.69
N ILE A 14 15.92 -3.51 -17.12
CA ILE A 14 15.96 -4.92 -16.63
C ILE A 14 15.06 -5.41 -15.45
N HIS A 15 14.32 -4.59 -14.71
CA HIS A 15 13.39 -5.03 -13.66
C HIS A 15 11.93 -4.92 -14.13
N ARG A 16 11.30 -6.09 -14.34
CA ARG A 16 9.95 -6.27 -14.91
C ARG A 16 8.81 -5.96 -13.91
N ASN A 17 8.89 -4.89 -13.11
CA ASN A 17 7.87 -4.53 -12.12
C ASN A 17 7.41 -3.07 -12.27
N PHE A 18 6.11 -2.81 -12.12
CA PHE A 18 5.56 -1.45 -11.97
C PHE A 18 5.77 -0.92 -10.55
N TRP A 19 5.72 -1.83 -9.57
CA TRP A 19 5.92 -1.54 -8.16
C TRP A 19 6.59 -2.72 -7.47
N SER A 20 7.47 -2.41 -6.51
CA SER A 20 8.15 -3.42 -5.71
C SER A 20 8.47 -2.86 -4.32
N GLY A 21 7.85 -3.43 -3.30
CA GLY A 21 8.11 -3.16 -1.90
C GLY A 21 8.23 -4.44 -1.08
N ALA A 22 8.39 -4.29 0.24
CA ALA A 22 8.47 -5.43 1.16
C ALA A 22 7.14 -6.20 1.16
N TYR A 23 7.12 -7.36 0.51
CA TYR A 23 5.98 -8.26 0.36
C TYR A 23 4.76 -7.62 -0.36
N SER A 24 5.04 -6.75 -1.33
CA SER A 24 4.02 -6.18 -2.23
C SER A 24 4.66 -5.86 -3.57
N VAL A 25 4.19 -6.49 -4.65
CA VAL A 25 4.77 -6.37 -5.99
C VAL A 25 3.67 -6.39 -7.05
N MET A 26 3.72 -5.43 -7.97
CA MET A 26 2.97 -5.45 -9.23
C MET A 26 3.95 -5.62 -10.38
N ARG A 27 3.83 -6.73 -11.10
CA ARG A 27 4.75 -7.18 -12.15
C ARG A 27 4.22 -6.77 -13.52
N VAL A 28 5.14 -6.58 -14.45
CA VAL A 28 4.83 -6.49 -15.88
C VAL A 28 4.40 -7.89 -16.35
N ALA A 29 3.34 -7.93 -17.15
CA ALA A 29 2.50 -9.08 -17.46
C ALA A 29 1.97 -9.80 -16.20
N GLY A 30 1.78 -9.07 -15.09
CA GLY A 30 1.22 -9.55 -13.84
C GLY A 30 -0.28 -9.86 -13.92
N SER A 31 -0.86 -10.35 -12.82
CA SER A 31 -2.27 -10.72 -12.76
C SER A 31 -3.19 -9.50 -12.87
N ILE A 32 -2.81 -8.39 -12.24
CA ILE A 32 -3.55 -7.12 -12.28
C ILE A 32 -3.54 -6.57 -13.70
N GLU A 33 -2.35 -6.46 -14.31
CA GLU A 33 -2.20 -5.97 -15.68
C GLU A 33 -2.99 -6.84 -16.66
N ASN A 34 -2.84 -8.17 -16.61
CA ASN A 34 -3.59 -9.08 -17.49
C ASN A 34 -5.11 -9.01 -17.29
N PHE A 35 -5.59 -8.69 -16.09
CA PHE A 35 -7.01 -8.49 -15.83
C PHE A 35 -7.53 -7.21 -16.51
N VAL A 36 -6.81 -6.10 -16.33
CA VAL A 36 -7.12 -4.84 -17.01
C VAL A 36 -7.09 -5.02 -18.53
N PHE A 37 -6.05 -5.68 -19.06
CA PHE A 37 -5.92 -5.91 -20.50
C PHE A 37 -7.10 -6.66 -21.10
N ARG A 38 -7.53 -7.74 -20.44
CA ARG A 38 -8.68 -8.52 -20.90
C ARG A 38 -9.97 -7.69 -20.88
N PHE A 39 -10.13 -6.81 -19.91
CA PHE A 39 -11.27 -5.88 -19.87
C PHE A 39 -11.22 -4.90 -21.05
N LEU A 40 -10.08 -4.25 -21.28
CA LEU A 40 -9.93 -3.24 -22.34
C LEU A 40 -10.06 -3.85 -23.76
N GLN A 41 -9.61 -5.09 -23.97
CA GLN A 41 -9.80 -5.82 -25.23
C GLN A 41 -11.27 -6.07 -25.58
N GLY A 42 -12.17 -6.01 -24.60
CA GLY A 42 -13.61 -6.16 -24.80
C GLY A 42 -14.32 -4.87 -25.25
N LEU A 43 -13.63 -3.73 -25.28
CA LEU A 43 -14.22 -2.44 -25.64
C LEU A 43 -14.32 -2.26 -27.16
N LYS A 44 -15.36 -1.57 -27.63
CA LYS A 44 -15.56 -1.24 -29.06
C LYS A 44 -14.56 -0.19 -29.56
N GLU A 45 -14.11 0.68 -28.67
CA GLU A 45 -13.18 1.76 -28.98
C GLU A 45 -11.81 1.53 -28.33
N SER A 46 -10.76 2.08 -28.94
CA SER A 46 -9.42 2.03 -28.35
C SER A 46 -9.32 3.03 -27.20
N VAL A 47 -8.92 2.54 -26.04
CA VAL A 47 -8.66 3.35 -24.85
C VAL A 47 -7.16 3.37 -24.57
N SER A 48 -6.61 4.56 -24.34
CA SER A 48 -5.24 4.71 -23.86
C SER A 48 -5.17 4.43 -22.36
N PHE A 49 -4.25 3.58 -21.96
CA PHE A 49 -4.06 3.17 -20.57
C PHE A 49 -2.61 3.44 -20.18
N VAL A 50 -2.39 4.16 -19.08
CA VAL A 50 -1.05 4.56 -18.65
C VAL A 50 -0.84 4.15 -17.19
N VAL A 51 0.22 3.37 -16.95
CA VAL A 51 0.67 2.96 -15.61
C VAL A 51 2.08 3.51 -15.41
N PRO A 52 2.32 4.38 -14.40
CA PRO A 52 3.67 4.79 -14.05
C PRO A 52 4.40 3.64 -13.38
N ILE A 53 5.73 3.61 -13.54
CA ILE A 53 6.61 2.86 -12.64
C ILE A 53 6.87 3.76 -11.43
N SER A 54 5.92 3.84 -10.52
CA SER A 54 6.05 4.62 -9.29
C SER A 54 5.11 4.14 -8.17
N ASP A 55 5.43 4.56 -6.95
CA ASP A 55 4.64 4.35 -5.73
C ASP A 55 3.23 4.98 -5.77
N GLY A 56 3.04 5.95 -6.67
CA GLY A 56 1.84 6.78 -6.78
C GLY A 56 2.17 8.15 -7.37
N ILE A 57 1.20 9.06 -7.30
CA ILE A 57 1.36 10.45 -7.77
C ILE A 57 0.97 11.44 -6.67
N GLY A 58 1.88 12.36 -6.35
CA GLY A 58 1.72 13.29 -5.23
C GLY A 58 1.16 14.65 -5.64
N GLU A 59 1.41 15.08 -6.87
CA GLU A 59 1.04 16.40 -7.38
C GLU A 59 0.70 16.35 -8.88
N TRP A 60 -0.10 17.30 -9.36
CA TRP A 60 -0.52 17.42 -10.76
C TRP A 60 0.65 17.46 -11.75
N THR A 61 1.75 18.11 -11.38
CA THR A 61 2.97 18.23 -12.19
C THR A 61 3.58 16.88 -12.54
N GLN A 62 3.44 15.87 -11.69
CA GLN A 62 3.92 14.51 -11.93
C GLN A 62 3.00 13.73 -12.90
N ALA A 63 1.71 14.05 -12.92
CA ALA A 63 0.74 13.44 -13.83
C ALA A 63 0.77 14.06 -15.24
N LEU A 64 1.15 15.33 -15.37
CA LEU A 64 1.13 16.08 -16.64
C LEU A 64 1.76 15.32 -17.83
N PRO A 65 3.02 14.82 -17.75
CA PRO A 65 3.63 14.13 -18.88
C PRO A 65 2.88 12.86 -19.29
N MET A 66 2.22 12.21 -18.33
CA MET A 66 1.46 10.98 -18.53
C MET A 66 0.15 11.26 -19.24
N VAL A 67 -0.53 12.31 -18.80
CA VAL A 67 -1.78 12.80 -19.38
C VAL A 67 -1.58 13.34 -20.80
N GLU A 68 -0.48 14.06 -21.05
CA GLU A 68 -0.14 14.60 -22.36
C GLU A 68 0.37 13.54 -23.34
N SER A 69 0.75 12.35 -22.86
CA SER A 69 1.33 11.29 -23.69
C SER A 69 0.33 10.62 -24.65
N ALA A 70 -0.97 10.76 -24.40
CA ALA A 70 -2.03 10.13 -25.17
C ALA A 70 -3.34 10.92 -25.08
N PRO A 71 -4.25 10.81 -26.07
CA PRO A 71 -5.54 11.46 -26.01
C PRO A 71 -6.44 10.78 -24.96
N ARG A 72 -6.76 11.50 -23.88
CA ARG A 72 -7.63 11.04 -22.78
C ARG A 72 -7.21 9.66 -22.22
N PRO A 73 -6.03 9.53 -21.59
CA PRO A 73 -5.60 8.26 -21.03
C PRO A 73 -6.29 7.97 -19.70
N ILE A 74 -6.61 6.71 -19.43
CA ILE A 74 -6.89 6.23 -18.08
C ILE A 74 -5.56 6.13 -17.34
N LEU A 75 -5.33 7.09 -16.45
CA LEU A 75 -4.17 7.10 -15.58
C LEU A 75 -4.39 6.11 -14.44
N SER A 76 -3.50 5.14 -14.30
CA SER A 76 -3.68 4.00 -13.40
C SER A 76 -2.52 3.88 -12.44
N VAL A 77 -2.81 4.03 -11.15
CA VAL A 77 -1.79 4.23 -10.11
C VAL A 77 -2.16 3.45 -8.85
N LEU A 78 -1.18 3.15 -8.00
CA LEU A 78 -1.46 2.51 -6.71
C LEU A 78 -2.10 3.47 -5.70
N ALA A 79 -1.66 4.73 -5.73
CA ALA A 79 -2.16 5.79 -4.87
C ALA A 79 -2.01 7.17 -5.51
N THR A 80 -2.83 8.12 -5.06
CA THR A 80 -2.71 9.55 -5.39
C THR A 80 -2.83 10.42 -4.14
N ARG A 81 -2.40 11.70 -4.19
CA ARG A 81 -2.68 12.71 -3.14
C ARG A 81 -3.58 13.86 -3.59
N PHE A 82 -3.99 13.86 -4.85
CA PHE A 82 -4.73 14.95 -5.45
C PHE A 82 -5.73 14.40 -6.45
N ASP A 83 -6.76 15.21 -6.70
CA ASP A 83 -7.76 14.91 -7.71
C ASP A 83 -7.20 15.23 -9.11
N ILE A 84 -7.36 14.27 -10.02
CA ILE A 84 -6.84 14.31 -11.39
C ILE A 84 -7.94 14.71 -12.40
N GLN A 85 -9.13 15.11 -11.91
CA GLN A 85 -10.22 15.58 -12.78
C GLN A 85 -9.77 16.66 -13.79
N PRO A 86 -10.30 16.66 -15.03
CA PRO A 86 -11.34 15.76 -15.55
C PRO A 86 -10.82 14.42 -16.11
N HIS A 87 -9.57 14.04 -15.82
CA HIS A 87 -8.95 12.86 -16.43
C HIS A 87 -9.34 11.57 -15.71
N PRO A 88 -9.58 10.49 -16.46
CA PRO A 88 -9.97 9.22 -15.85
C PRO A 88 -8.82 8.64 -15.02
N LEU A 89 -9.11 8.35 -13.75
CA LEU A 89 -8.17 7.78 -12.78
C LEU A 89 -8.65 6.40 -12.32
N LEU A 90 -7.77 5.40 -12.37
CA LEU A 90 -7.99 4.07 -11.85
C LEU A 90 -7.00 3.76 -10.72
N LEU A 91 -7.49 3.56 -9.51
CA LEU A 91 -6.66 3.11 -8.39
C LEU A 91 -6.53 1.58 -8.45
N LEU A 92 -5.32 1.10 -8.66
CA LEU A 92 -5.01 -0.31 -8.86
C LEU A 92 -4.78 -1.05 -7.53
N PRO A 93 -5.09 -2.36 -7.46
CA PRO A 93 -4.61 -3.23 -6.40
C PRO A 93 -3.09 -3.22 -6.26
N LEU A 94 -2.57 -3.52 -5.07
CA LEU A 94 -1.15 -3.31 -4.74
C LEU A 94 -0.23 -4.47 -5.10
N ASP A 95 -0.77 -5.68 -5.21
CA ASP A 95 0.04 -6.88 -5.29
C ASP A 95 -0.63 -7.96 -6.16
N ASP A 96 0.13 -8.51 -7.10
CA ASP A 96 -0.38 -9.50 -8.05
C ASP A 96 -0.78 -10.83 -7.39
N ASP A 97 -0.05 -11.25 -6.36
CA ASP A 97 -0.28 -12.55 -5.71
C ASP A 97 -1.51 -12.47 -4.82
N ILE A 98 -1.69 -11.35 -4.10
CA ILE A 98 -2.89 -11.06 -3.32
C ILE A 98 -4.10 -10.84 -4.23
N PHE A 99 -3.93 -10.17 -5.37
CA PHE A 99 -5.01 -10.00 -6.36
C PHE A 99 -5.49 -11.34 -6.94
N SER A 100 -4.57 -12.31 -7.10
CA SER A 100 -4.90 -13.62 -7.68
C SER A 100 -5.41 -14.63 -6.68
N ARG A 101 -4.82 -14.65 -5.48
CA ARG A 101 -5.02 -15.73 -4.49
C ARG A 101 -5.66 -15.27 -3.19
N GLY A 102 -5.68 -13.96 -2.93
CA GLY A 102 -6.17 -13.37 -1.69
C GLY A 102 -5.08 -13.24 -0.65
N LEU A 103 -5.26 -12.31 0.29
CA LEU A 103 -4.22 -12.02 1.26
C LEU A 103 -3.93 -13.19 2.20
N LEU A 104 -4.95 -13.78 2.81
CA LEU A 104 -4.75 -14.84 3.80
C LEU A 104 -4.08 -16.09 3.19
N PRO A 105 -4.42 -16.55 1.97
CA PRO A 105 -3.67 -17.60 1.30
C PRO A 105 -2.20 -17.23 1.02
N VAL A 106 -1.90 -15.98 0.65
CA VAL A 106 -0.52 -15.51 0.44
C VAL A 106 0.31 -15.55 1.73
N LEU A 107 -0.32 -15.33 2.89
CA LEU A 107 0.35 -15.36 4.20
C LEU A 107 0.27 -16.72 4.92
N SER A 108 -0.29 -17.75 4.28
CA SER A 108 -0.69 -18.99 4.96
C SER A 108 0.49 -19.79 5.54
N ASP A 109 1.65 -19.74 4.90
CA ASP A 109 2.86 -20.46 5.33
C ASP A 109 3.63 -19.77 6.47
N ILE A 110 3.20 -18.57 6.88
CA ILE A 110 3.89 -17.79 7.91
C ILE A 110 3.32 -18.17 9.29
N PRO A 111 4.14 -18.67 10.22
CA PRO A 111 3.69 -19.01 11.56
C PRO A 111 3.06 -17.79 12.27
N ARG A 112 1.88 -18.00 12.86
CA ARG A 112 1.16 -16.97 13.60
C ARG A 112 0.88 -17.45 15.03
N PRO A 113 1.52 -16.86 16.04
CA PRO A 113 1.16 -17.10 17.44
C PRO A 113 -0.27 -16.65 17.71
N SER A 114 -0.89 -17.27 18.72
CA SER A 114 -2.15 -16.78 19.27
C SER A 114 -1.98 -15.35 19.83
N TRP A 115 -3.08 -14.63 20.00
CA TRP A 115 -3.03 -13.25 20.49
C TRP A 115 -2.29 -13.14 21.84
N GLU A 116 -2.51 -14.10 22.73
CA GLU A 116 -1.96 -14.15 24.07
C GLU A 116 -0.45 -14.42 24.09
N GLU A 117 0.08 -15.12 23.08
CA GLU A 117 1.51 -15.42 22.95
C GLU A 117 2.31 -14.27 22.31
N ARG A 118 1.64 -13.28 21.73
CA ARG A 118 2.29 -12.17 21.04
C ARG A 118 2.88 -11.15 22.01
N ILE A 119 4.01 -10.59 21.61
CA ILE A 119 4.74 -9.55 22.34
C ILE A 119 3.91 -8.26 22.32
N PRO A 120 3.51 -7.69 23.48
CA PRO A 120 2.65 -6.50 23.58
C PRO A 120 3.42 -5.19 23.32
N LYS A 121 4.13 -5.13 22.19
CA LYS A 121 5.01 -4.03 21.80
C LYS A 121 4.83 -3.70 20.33
N VAL A 122 5.18 -2.47 19.98
CA VAL A 122 5.19 -2.02 18.59
C VAL A 122 6.43 -2.57 17.88
N PHE A 123 6.23 -3.07 16.65
CA PHE A 123 7.30 -3.53 15.79
C PHE A 123 7.21 -2.92 14.39
N TRP A 124 8.38 -2.59 13.83
CA TRP A 124 8.49 -2.19 12.43
C TRP A 124 9.92 -2.33 11.91
N ARG A 125 10.04 -2.74 10.65
CA ARG A 125 11.26 -2.66 9.84
C ARG A 125 10.95 -2.09 8.47
N GLY A 126 11.79 -1.18 8.01
CA GLY A 126 11.69 -0.67 6.66
C GLY A 126 12.78 0.33 6.32
N VAL A 127 12.97 0.55 5.02
CA VAL A 127 13.94 1.52 4.53
C VAL A 127 13.42 2.96 4.72
N CYS A 128 14.30 3.96 4.77
CA CYS A 128 13.90 5.35 4.94
C CYS A 128 13.44 6.00 3.62
N SER A 129 12.45 5.41 2.92
CA SER A 129 11.88 5.99 1.69
C SER A 129 11.09 7.28 1.97
N GLY A 130 10.77 8.03 0.91
CA GLY A 130 10.22 9.39 1.01
C GLY A 130 11.29 10.47 1.17
N GLY A 131 10.83 11.70 1.47
CA GLY A 131 11.68 12.85 1.78
C GLY A 131 12.55 12.66 3.03
N TYR A 132 13.26 13.71 3.44
CA TYR A 132 13.95 13.72 4.73
C TYR A 132 13.80 15.10 5.39
N PRO A 133 13.38 15.18 6.67
CA PRO A 133 12.90 14.07 7.51
C PRO A 133 11.62 13.42 6.93
N SER A 134 11.49 12.10 7.04
CA SER A 134 10.28 11.35 6.64
C SER A 134 9.45 10.99 7.86
N VAL A 135 8.20 10.56 7.65
CA VAL A 135 7.40 9.95 8.74
C VAL A 135 8.11 8.75 9.36
N ARG A 136 8.84 7.97 8.56
CA ARG A 136 9.63 6.81 9.03
C ARG A 136 10.77 7.22 9.96
N SER A 137 11.58 8.21 9.56
CA SER A 137 12.70 8.66 10.39
C SER A 137 12.21 9.30 11.69
N ARG A 138 11.15 10.11 11.64
CA ARG A 138 10.56 10.75 12.83
C ARG A 138 9.92 9.73 13.78
N THR A 139 9.25 8.71 13.25
CA THR A 139 8.65 7.64 14.07
C THR A 139 9.72 6.82 14.78
N VAL A 140 10.81 6.49 14.08
CA VAL A 140 11.95 5.78 14.68
C VAL A 140 12.59 6.63 15.76
N GLU A 141 12.86 7.91 15.49
CA GLU A 141 13.40 8.85 16.48
C GLU A 141 12.53 8.97 17.73
N LYS A 142 11.20 9.00 17.59
CA LYS A 142 10.27 9.07 18.73
C LYS A 142 10.25 7.79 19.57
N LEU A 143 10.51 6.62 18.98
CA LEU A 143 10.40 5.32 19.66
C LEU A 143 11.75 4.64 19.95
N ILE A 144 12.88 5.21 19.53
CA ILE A 144 14.20 4.56 19.56
C ILE A 144 14.66 4.15 20.96
N HIS A 145 14.35 4.98 21.96
CA HIS A 145 14.68 4.78 23.38
C HIS A 145 13.53 4.18 24.20
N SER A 146 12.42 3.80 23.55
CA SER A 146 11.32 3.10 24.19
C SER A 146 11.59 1.60 24.25
N GLU A 147 10.67 0.86 24.88
CA GLU A 147 10.72 -0.60 24.88
C GLU A 147 10.27 -1.24 23.55
N HIS A 148 9.81 -0.44 22.59
CA HIS A 148 9.33 -0.88 21.29
C HIS A 148 10.47 -1.12 20.29
N ASN A 149 10.21 -2.00 19.33
CA ASN A 149 11.23 -2.48 18.41
C ASN A 149 10.97 -1.95 16.99
N VAL A 150 11.20 -0.65 16.83
CA VAL A 150 10.97 0.10 15.59
C VAL A 150 12.31 0.60 15.06
N ARG A 151 12.75 0.10 13.89
CA ARG A 151 14.06 0.40 13.32
C ARG A 151 14.02 0.54 11.82
N LEU A 152 14.88 1.41 11.29
CA LEU A 152 15.18 1.44 9.86
C LEU A 152 16.03 0.22 9.48
N ILE A 153 15.98 -0.17 8.21
CA ILE A 153 16.92 -1.13 7.64
C ILE A 153 17.76 -0.45 6.57
N HIS A 154 19.03 -0.88 6.46
CA HIS A 154 19.93 -0.37 5.43
C HIS A 154 19.55 -0.90 4.05
N ALA A 155 19.69 -0.06 3.03
CA ALA A 155 19.51 -0.44 1.63
C ALA A 155 20.52 0.31 0.76
N ASP A 156 21.41 -0.43 0.11
CA ASP A 156 22.56 0.16 -0.59
C ASP A 156 22.19 1.03 -1.78
N TRP A 157 21.00 0.81 -2.36
CA TRP A 157 20.46 1.59 -3.46
C TRP A 157 19.85 2.93 -3.01
N MET A 158 19.71 3.17 -1.71
CA MET A 158 19.13 4.41 -1.21
C MET A 158 20.17 5.54 -1.12
N PRO A 159 19.76 6.79 -1.42
CA PRO A 159 20.59 7.95 -1.13
C PRO A 159 20.94 8.01 0.36
N LYS A 160 22.20 8.33 0.66
CA LYS A 160 22.64 8.52 2.05
C LYS A 160 21.88 9.67 2.69
N LYS A 161 21.27 9.40 3.84
CA LYS A 161 20.60 10.39 4.70
C LYS A 161 21.37 10.50 6.02
N PRO A 162 21.37 11.68 6.69
CA PRO A 162 22.10 11.89 7.93
C PRO A 162 21.35 11.27 9.13
N ILE A 163 21.22 9.94 9.12
CA ILE A 163 20.48 9.16 10.11
C ILE A 163 21.49 8.48 11.05
N PRO A 164 21.36 8.62 12.39
CA PRO A 164 22.23 7.96 13.34
C PRO A 164 22.26 6.42 13.14
N LEU A 165 23.43 5.81 13.30
CA LEU A 165 23.59 4.36 13.10
C LEU A 165 22.68 3.53 14.02
N GLU A 166 22.42 4.01 15.23
CA GLU A 166 21.56 3.34 16.21
C GLU A 166 20.07 3.27 15.78
N HIS A 167 19.64 4.13 14.84
CA HIS A 167 18.28 4.08 14.28
C HIS A 167 18.08 2.90 13.33
N TYR A 168 19.17 2.24 12.92
CA TYR A 168 19.13 1.07 12.06
C TYR A 168 19.12 -0.23 12.89
N GLY A 169 18.41 -1.22 12.38
CA GLY A 169 18.33 -2.57 12.93
C GLY A 169 18.55 -3.63 11.85
N HIS A 170 18.42 -4.89 12.22
CA HIS A 170 18.53 -6.00 11.29
C HIS A 170 17.32 -6.06 10.35
N SER A 171 17.54 -6.57 9.14
CA SER A 171 16.46 -7.01 8.25
C SER A 171 15.85 -8.31 8.78
N CYS A 172 14.53 -8.48 8.64
CA CYS A 172 13.81 -9.65 9.13
C CYS A 172 12.65 -10.03 8.20
N GLY A 173 12.16 -11.27 8.36
CA GLY A 173 11.00 -11.79 7.67
C GLY A 173 9.67 -11.44 8.33
N LEU A 174 8.56 -11.84 7.70
CA LEU A 174 7.21 -11.66 8.24
C LEU A 174 6.95 -12.49 9.51
N ASP A 175 7.63 -13.63 9.65
CA ASP A 175 7.60 -14.48 10.83
C ASP A 175 8.00 -13.72 12.10
N GLU A 176 9.02 -12.87 12.03
CA GLU A 176 9.42 -12.00 13.15
C GLU A 176 8.38 -10.89 13.39
N HIS A 177 7.87 -10.26 12.33
CA HIS A 177 6.82 -9.23 12.46
C HIS A 177 5.57 -9.79 13.16
N PHE A 178 5.19 -11.03 12.84
CA PHE A 178 3.97 -11.65 13.35
C PHE A 178 4.07 -12.07 14.83
N GLN A 179 5.25 -11.95 15.46
CA GLN A 179 5.40 -12.16 16.90
C GLN A 179 4.83 -11.00 17.74
N TYR A 180 4.55 -9.86 17.12
CA TYR A 180 4.15 -8.65 17.85
C TYR A 180 2.65 -8.38 17.75
N LYS A 181 2.09 -7.77 18.79
CA LYS A 181 0.69 -7.36 18.84
C LYS A 181 0.40 -6.13 17.99
N TYR A 182 1.37 -5.25 17.76
CA TYR A 182 1.16 -3.97 17.08
C TYR A 182 2.22 -3.76 16.00
N ILE A 183 1.78 -3.54 14.75
CA ILE A 183 2.69 -3.34 13.61
C ILE A 183 2.38 -2.00 12.95
N LEU A 184 3.42 -1.19 12.75
CA LEU A 184 3.28 0.12 12.11
C LEU A 184 3.14 -0.01 10.59
N ILE A 185 2.27 0.81 10.01
CA ILE A 185 2.18 1.10 8.58
C ILE A 185 2.61 2.55 8.41
N LEU A 186 3.81 2.74 7.86
CA LEU A 186 4.45 4.04 7.70
C LEU A 186 4.63 4.36 6.21
N ASP A 187 4.02 5.45 5.77
CA ASP A 187 4.17 5.92 4.39
C ASP A 187 5.64 6.02 3.96
N GLY A 188 5.86 5.73 2.68
CA GLY A 188 7.15 5.90 2.00
C GLY A 188 7.14 7.15 1.14
N ASN A 189 7.32 7.00 -0.17
CA ASN A 189 7.09 8.12 -1.10
C ASN A 189 5.58 8.46 -1.15
N HIS A 190 4.73 7.41 -1.23
CA HIS A 190 3.27 7.53 -1.20
C HIS A 190 2.68 6.71 -0.05
N ILE A 191 2.24 5.48 -0.33
CA ILE A 191 1.72 4.55 0.68
C ILE A 191 2.75 3.47 1.00
N ALA A 192 2.59 2.83 2.15
CA ALA A 192 3.51 1.78 2.59
C ALA A 192 3.30 0.46 1.82
N SER A 193 4.36 -0.32 1.59
CA SER A 193 4.24 -1.65 0.98
C SER A 193 3.62 -2.69 1.91
N ASN A 194 3.63 -2.43 3.21
CA ASN A 194 3.02 -3.31 4.20
C ASN A 194 1.54 -3.03 4.48
N HIS A 195 0.94 -2.10 3.73
CA HIS A 195 -0.40 -1.61 4.00
C HIS A 195 -1.45 -2.73 4.01
N MET A 196 -1.36 -3.71 3.09
CA MET A 196 -2.31 -4.83 3.06
C MET A 196 -1.93 -5.94 4.04
N TRP A 197 -0.67 -6.42 3.99
CA TRP A 197 -0.32 -7.63 4.73
C TRP A 197 -0.39 -7.48 6.25
N VAL A 198 -0.27 -6.26 6.78
CA VAL A 198 -0.44 -6.01 8.22
C VAL A 198 -1.88 -6.33 8.67
N PHE A 199 -2.91 -6.08 7.86
CA PHE A 199 -4.28 -6.45 8.22
C PHE A 199 -4.48 -7.97 8.29
N GLY A 200 -3.71 -8.75 7.53
CA GLY A 200 -3.73 -10.21 7.57
C GLY A 200 -2.73 -10.86 8.54
N SER A 201 -1.99 -10.05 9.30
CA SER A 201 -0.88 -10.52 10.15
C SER A 201 -1.31 -11.12 11.49
N GLY A 202 -2.55 -10.84 11.92
CA GLY A 202 -3.03 -11.09 13.28
C GLY A 202 -2.47 -10.11 14.33
N ALA A 203 -1.89 -8.98 13.89
CA ALA A 203 -1.53 -7.85 14.74
C ALA A 203 -2.53 -6.70 14.52
N VAL A 204 -2.56 -5.73 15.44
CA VAL A 204 -3.25 -4.45 15.25
C VAL A 204 -2.43 -3.59 14.29
N PRO A 205 -3.01 -3.15 13.17
CA PRO A 205 -2.39 -2.15 12.31
C PRO A 205 -2.39 -0.78 13.01
N ILE A 206 -1.23 -0.17 13.16
CA ILE A 206 -1.10 1.25 13.57
C ILE A 206 -0.67 2.05 12.34
N MET A 207 -1.52 2.95 11.86
CA MET A 207 -1.31 3.64 10.59
C MET A 207 -0.90 5.09 10.78
N ILE A 208 0.23 5.46 10.16
CA ILE A 208 0.69 6.84 10.05
C ILE A 208 0.80 7.19 8.56
N THR A 209 -0.33 7.63 8.00
CA THR A 209 -0.48 7.87 6.56
C THR A 209 -0.94 9.29 6.28
N HIS A 210 -0.46 9.89 5.19
CA HIS A 210 -0.84 11.25 4.80
C HIS A 210 -2.36 11.31 4.56
N PRO A 211 -3.09 12.32 5.11
CA PRO A 211 -4.56 12.37 5.04
C PRO A 211 -5.09 12.47 3.60
N GLY A 212 -4.33 13.13 2.74
CA GLY A 212 -4.62 13.26 1.31
C GLY A 212 -4.33 12.01 0.48
N ASN A 213 -3.65 10.97 1.02
CA ASN A 213 -3.47 9.73 0.27
C ASN A 213 -4.83 9.11 -0.04
N ASP A 214 -5.06 8.80 -1.30
CA ASP A 214 -6.16 7.99 -1.78
C ASP A 214 -5.62 6.74 -2.48
N TYR A 215 -6.27 5.62 -2.22
CA TYR A 215 -5.91 4.29 -2.67
C TYR A 215 -7.14 3.40 -2.64
N TRP A 216 -7.13 2.34 -3.45
CA TRP A 216 -8.34 1.63 -3.86
C TRP A 216 -9.23 1.14 -2.69
N PHE A 217 -8.61 0.72 -1.58
CA PHE A 217 -9.30 0.18 -0.41
C PHE A 217 -9.52 1.16 0.74
N ARG A 218 -9.09 2.42 0.61
CA ARG A 218 -9.20 3.44 1.67
C ARG A 218 -10.63 3.59 2.20
N ARG A 219 -11.62 3.48 1.30
CA ARG A 219 -13.05 3.61 1.62
C ARG A 219 -13.63 2.42 2.41
N PHE A 220 -12.90 1.31 2.51
CA PHE A 220 -13.35 0.10 3.21
C PHE A 220 -12.72 -0.06 4.60
N ILE A 221 -11.69 0.73 4.90
CA ILE A 221 -11.07 0.75 6.24
C ILE A 221 -11.66 1.89 7.08
N VAL A 222 -11.74 1.65 8.38
CA VAL A 222 -12.43 2.56 9.32
C VAL A 222 -11.51 2.71 10.53
N PRO A 223 -11.11 3.95 10.88
CA PRO A 223 -10.26 4.19 12.04
C PRO A 223 -10.91 3.70 13.32
N MET A 224 -10.10 3.16 14.24
CA MET A 224 -10.49 2.52 15.50
C MET A 224 -11.41 1.29 15.37
N VAL A 225 -11.76 0.87 14.15
CA VAL A 225 -12.45 -0.39 13.88
C VAL A 225 -11.48 -1.41 13.29
N HIS A 226 -10.79 -1.04 12.21
CA HIS A 226 -9.88 -1.93 11.49
C HIS A 226 -8.40 -1.64 11.77
N TYR A 227 -8.09 -0.45 12.28
CA TYR A 227 -6.72 -0.01 12.57
C TYR A 227 -6.73 1.17 13.56
N VAL A 228 -5.57 1.49 14.14
CA VAL A 228 -5.39 2.68 14.98
C VAL A 228 -4.70 3.78 14.16
N PRO A 229 -5.37 4.93 13.89
CA PRO A 229 -4.75 6.06 13.18
C PRO A 229 -3.81 6.84 14.12
N ILE A 230 -2.74 7.41 13.58
CA ILE A 230 -1.86 8.37 14.27
C ILE A 230 -1.78 9.65 13.43
N GLU A 231 -1.67 10.79 14.09
CA GLU A 231 -1.51 12.09 13.44
C GLU A 231 -0.23 12.13 12.60
N TYR A 232 -0.39 12.37 11.29
CA TYR A 232 0.69 12.25 10.32
C TYR A 232 1.77 13.33 10.48
N HIS A 233 1.37 14.57 10.76
CA HIS A 233 2.27 15.73 10.68
C HIS A 233 3.22 15.84 11.86
N ASP A 234 2.81 15.47 13.06
CA ASP A 234 3.60 15.68 14.29
C ASP A 234 3.73 14.42 15.18
N LEU A 235 3.01 13.34 14.87
CA LEU A 235 3.00 12.11 15.68
C LEU A 235 2.55 12.37 17.13
N SER A 236 1.74 13.41 17.33
CA SER A 236 1.36 13.94 18.65
C SER A 236 0.68 12.90 19.54
N ASP A 237 -0.14 12.03 18.95
CA ASP A 237 -0.93 11.01 19.62
C ASP A 237 -0.29 9.60 19.59
N LEU A 238 0.93 9.45 19.04
CA LEU A 238 1.58 8.14 18.84
C LEU A 238 1.75 7.37 20.16
N GLU A 239 2.39 7.99 21.16
CA GLU A 239 2.71 7.30 22.42
C GLU A 239 1.45 7.07 23.27
N GLU A 240 0.51 8.02 23.25
CA GLU A 240 -0.78 7.88 23.92
C GLU A 240 -1.57 6.68 23.39
N LYS A 241 -1.67 6.54 22.07
CA LYS A 241 -2.42 5.43 21.45
C LYS A 241 -1.73 4.09 21.61
N ILE A 242 -0.39 4.05 21.62
CA ILE A 242 0.35 2.82 21.96
C ILE A 242 0.06 2.41 23.39
N LYS A 243 0.12 3.35 24.34
CA LYS A 243 -0.21 3.09 25.74
C LYS A 243 -1.65 2.61 25.90
N TRP A 244 -2.60 3.27 25.22
CA TRP A 244 -4.00 2.85 25.22
C TRP A 244 -4.16 1.40 24.74
N LEU A 245 -3.49 1.00 23.66
CA LEU A 245 -3.51 -0.37 23.14
C LEU A 245 -2.97 -1.40 24.15
N GLN A 246 -1.98 -1.04 24.96
CA GLN A 246 -1.43 -1.91 26.01
C GLN A 246 -2.36 -2.03 27.23
N GLU A 247 -3.09 -0.96 27.55
CA GLU A 247 -4.02 -0.90 28.68
C GLU A 247 -5.42 -1.47 28.35
N HIS A 248 -5.77 -1.56 27.07
CA HIS A 248 -7.09 -2.00 26.56
C HIS A 248 -6.94 -3.22 25.64
N ASP A 249 -6.39 -4.32 26.18
CA ASP A 249 -6.05 -5.52 25.39
C ASP A 249 -7.27 -6.15 24.70
N PHE A 250 -8.46 -6.09 25.33
CA PHE A 250 -9.70 -6.60 24.74
C PHE A 250 -10.09 -5.82 23.49
N GLU A 251 -10.07 -4.49 23.56
CA GLU A 251 -10.35 -3.59 22.46
C GLU A 251 -9.30 -3.72 21.36
N ALA A 252 -8.01 -3.83 21.73
CA ALA A 252 -6.93 -4.09 20.79
C ALA A 252 -7.14 -5.41 20.03
N LYS A 253 -7.54 -6.48 20.73
CA LYS A 253 -7.88 -7.77 20.13
C LYS A 253 -9.07 -7.66 19.18
N ASN A 254 -10.08 -6.84 19.51
CA ASN A 254 -11.21 -6.59 18.62
C ASN A 254 -10.81 -5.86 17.34
N ILE A 255 -9.94 -4.85 17.42
CA ILE A 255 -9.40 -4.17 16.23
C ILE A 255 -8.63 -5.16 15.35
N MET A 256 -7.80 -6.00 15.96
CA MET A 256 -7.08 -7.06 15.26
C MET A 256 -8.03 -8.05 14.55
N ASN A 257 -9.07 -8.52 15.22
CA ASN A 257 -10.07 -9.42 14.63
C ASN A 257 -10.80 -8.77 13.45
N ASN A 258 -11.17 -7.49 13.56
CA ASN A 258 -11.78 -6.75 12.47
C ASN A 258 -10.80 -6.57 11.30
N ALA A 259 -9.52 -6.31 11.56
CA ALA A 259 -8.49 -6.22 10.53
C ALA A 259 -8.34 -7.55 9.78
N MET A 260 -8.34 -8.67 10.51
CA MET A 260 -8.31 -10.02 9.94
C MET A 260 -9.55 -10.31 9.09
N HIS A 261 -10.74 -9.90 9.54
CA HIS A 261 -11.97 -10.06 8.78
C HIS A 261 -11.98 -9.21 7.50
N LEU A 262 -11.49 -7.96 7.57
CA LEU A 262 -11.29 -7.12 6.39
C LEU A 262 -10.32 -7.78 5.40
N ALA A 263 -9.23 -8.38 5.89
CA ALA A 263 -8.27 -9.09 5.05
C ALA A 263 -8.89 -10.31 4.35
N GLU A 264 -9.77 -11.05 5.02
CA GLU A 264 -10.50 -12.18 4.43
C GLU A 264 -11.49 -11.73 3.36
N THR A 265 -12.11 -10.56 3.54
CA THR A 265 -13.20 -10.07 2.70
C THR A 265 -12.71 -9.15 1.59
N VAL A 266 -12.24 -7.95 1.94
CA VAL A 266 -11.85 -6.89 1.00
C VAL A 266 -10.60 -7.29 0.22
N PHE A 267 -9.66 -8.01 0.85
CA PHE A 267 -8.44 -8.48 0.18
C PHE A 267 -8.54 -9.92 -0.37
N SER A 268 -9.77 -10.40 -0.61
CA SER A 268 -10.03 -11.60 -1.42
C SER A 268 -9.79 -11.32 -2.91
N PRO A 269 -9.52 -12.36 -3.73
CA PRO A 269 -9.47 -12.21 -5.19
C PRO A 269 -10.79 -11.67 -5.74
N GLU A 270 -11.91 -12.21 -5.27
CA GLU A 270 -13.25 -11.90 -5.78
C GLU A 270 -13.56 -10.42 -5.58
N PHE A 271 -13.33 -9.89 -4.38
CA PHE A 271 -13.61 -8.49 -4.07
C PHE A 271 -12.70 -7.54 -4.87
N GLN A 272 -11.39 -7.82 -4.92
CA GLN A 272 -10.45 -6.96 -5.65
C GLN A 272 -10.73 -6.93 -7.15
N GLN A 273 -11.03 -8.09 -7.75
CA GLN A 273 -11.37 -8.20 -9.17
C GLN A 273 -12.71 -7.53 -9.48
N GLN A 274 -13.69 -7.66 -8.58
CA GLN A 274 -14.98 -7.00 -8.72
C GLN A 274 -14.83 -5.48 -8.64
N TYR A 275 -14.12 -4.97 -7.62
CA TYR A 275 -13.76 -3.56 -7.49
C TYR A 275 -13.13 -3.02 -8.77
N LEU A 276 -12.09 -3.71 -9.28
CA LEU A 276 -11.34 -3.25 -10.44
C LEU A 276 -12.23 -3.22 -11.69
N ARG A 277 -13.09 -4.23 -11.85
CA ARG A 277 -14.07 -4.29 -12.94
C ARG A 277 -15.07 -3.14 -12.87
N ASP A 278 -15.63 -2.88 -11.69
CA ASP A 278 -16.66 -1.85 -11.49
C ASP A 278 -16.10 -0.45 -11.72
N GLU A 279 -14.89 -0.17 -11.20
CA GLU A 279 -14.24 1.12 -11.43
C GLU A 279 -13.87 1.31 -12.91
N MET A 280 -13.36 0.29 -13.59
CA MET A 280 -13.11 0.37 -15.04
C MET A 280 -14.41 0.60 -15.82
N GLN A 281 -15.51 -0.09 -15.49
CA GLN A 281 -16.80 0.15 -16.12
C GLN A 281 -17.35 1.55 -15.86
N ARG A 282 -17.19 2.06 -14.64
CA ARG A 282 -17.60 3.42 -14.27
C ARG A 282 -16.82 4.45 -15.10
N ILE A 283 -15.50 4.32 -15.16
CA ILE A 283 -14.61 5.19 -15.92
C ILE A 283 -14.98 5.18 -17.41
N VAL A 284 -15.16 3.98 -17.98
CA VAL A 284 -15.54 3.83 -19.39
C VAL A 284 -16.86 4.56 -19.66
N ARG A 285 -17.91 4.32 -18.87
CA ARG A 285 -19.22 4.98 -19.03
C ARG A 285 -19.16 6.51 -18.90
N GLN A 286 -18.27 7.04 -18.06
CA GLN A 286 -18.19 8.48 -17.78
C GLN A 286 -17.37 9.24 -18.82
N HIS A 287 -16.34 8.62 -19.39
CA HIS A 287 -15.35 9.32 -20.21
C HIS A 287 -15.29 8.85 -21.67
N TYR A 288 -15.94 7.73 -22.00
CA TYR A 288 -15.91 7.11 -23.32
C TYR A 288 -17.32 6.71 -23.75
N GLU A 289 -17.64 6.84 -25.04
CA GLU A 289 -18.97 6.55 -25.60
C GLU A 289 -19.13 5.03 -25.83
N THR A 290 -19.01 4.21 -24.77
CA THR A 290 -19.03 2.75 -24.93
C THR A 290 -19.75 1.99 -23.82
N LEU A 291 -21.05 1.73 -24.07
CA LEU A 291 -21.74 0.46 -23.75
C LEU A 291 -22.56 0.07 -24.98
#